data_AF-A0A947NY96-F1
#
_entry.id   AF-A0A947NY96-F1
#
_cell.length_a   1.000
_cell.length_b   1.000
_cell.length_c   1.000
_cell.angle_alpha   90.00
_cell.angle_beta   90.00
_cell.angle_gamma   90.00
#
_symmetry.space_group_name_H-M   'P 1'
#
loop_
_entity.id
_entity.type
_entity.pdbx_description
1 polymer ?
#
loop_
_entity_poly.entity_id
_entity_poly.type
_entity_poly.pdbx_seq_one_letter_code
_entity_poly.pdbx_strand_id
1 'polypeptide(L)'
;MQIVAFIQKNWKSLFSAAVLIIIFLFLLSYFDLKYILLDTTPTGGDTPAHNYLLKHLTETFFSRGAIISWAKGWWCGFPMYQYYFFLPYWAMAVLSFFIPINISFKIVSILGVLFLPLAVYFSLKWMRFAGPIPLLGSIAMLPFLFVDAHTMWGVNIYSTLAGEISNSISFVFFVLFLGSFYQDMEKAQFRLR
;
A
#
# COMPACT_ATOMS: atom_id res chain seq x y z
N MET A 1 2.08 37.30 15.26
CA MET A 1 2.84 36.64 16.35
C MET A 1 2.48 35.18 16.58
N GLN A 2 1.20 34.78 16.59
CA GLN A 2 0.79 33.39 16.93
C GLN A 2 1.31 32.32 15.96
N ILE A 3 1.34 32.57 14.64
CA ILE A 3 1.82 31.62 13.63
C ILE A 3 3.32 31.33 13.77
N VAL A 4 4.13 32.38 13.98
CA VAL A 4 5.58 32.23 14.15
C VAL A 4 5.92 31.43 15.41
N ALA A 5 5.21 31.69 16.51
CA ALA A 5 5.35 30.92 17.74
C ALA A 5 4.94 29.44 17.57
N PHE A 6 3.88 29.17 16.81
CA PHE A 6 3.46 27.80 16.48
C PHE A 6 4.51 27.06 15.64
N ILE A 7 5.07 27.73 14.61
CA ILE A 7 6.11 27.16 13.75
C ILE A 7 7.37 26.86 14.57
N GLN A 8 7.84 27.80 15.40
CA GLN A 8 9.01 27.57 16.26
C GLN A 8 8.81 26.38 17.21
N LYS A 9 7.62 26.25 17.80
CA LYS A 9 7.29 25.14 18.70
C LYS A 9 7.27 23.77 18.00
N ASN A 10 6.79 23.72 16.75
CA ASN A 10 6.52 22.46 16.03
C ASN A 10 7.46 22.20 14.85
N TRP A 11 8.55 22.96 14.71
CA TRP A 11 9.37 22.98 13.49
C TRP A 11 9.86 21.59 13.06
N LYS A 12 10.27 20.74 14.00
CA LYS A 12 10.74 19.37 13.72
C LYS A 12 9.65 18.49 13.10
N SER A 13 8.42 18.60 13.62
CA SER A 13 7.26 17.85 13.14
C SER A 13 6.81 18.38 11.77
N LEU A 14 6.78 19.71 11.61
CA LEU A 14 6.47 20.35 10.33
C LEU A 14 7.50 19.98 9.25
N PHE A 15 8.79 19.98 9.60
CA PHE A 15 9.86 19.54 8.72
C PHE A 15 9.70 18.08 8.32
N SER A 16 9.42 17.20 9.29
CA SER A 16 9.18 15.77 9.00
C SER A 16 8.00 15.58 8.05
N ALA A 17 6.88 16.28 8.31
CA ALA A 17 5.69 16.22 7.46
C ALA A 17 6.00 16.74 6.05
N ALA A 18 6.73 17.84 5.92
CA ALA A 18 7.15 18.38 4.62
C ALA A 18 7.98 17.36 3.83
N VAL A 19 8.97 16.73 4.46
CA VAL A 19 9.80 15.69 3.81
C VAL A 19 8.93 14.51 3.35
N LEU A 20 8.02 14.01 4.20
CA LEU A 20 7.13 12.90 3.85
C LEU A 20 6.18 13.25 2.71
N ILE A 21 5.63 14.47 2.70
CA ILE A 21 4.80 14.99 1.60
C ILE A 21 5.61 15.06 0.31
N ILE A 22 6.85 15.55 0.35
CA ILE A 22 7.73 15.61 -0.82
C ILE A 22 8.00 14.20 -1.36
N ILE A 23 8.32 13.23 -0.49
CA ILE A 23 8.52 11.83 -0.89
C ILE A 23 7.25 11.25 -1.54
N PHE A 24 6.10 11.48 -0.93
CA PHE A 24 4.81 11.00 -1.45
C PHE A 24 4.50 11.61 -2.83
N LEU A 25 4.66 12.93 -2.98
CA LEU A 25 4.43 13.62 -4.24
C LEU A 25 5.45 13.21 -5.32
N PHE A 26 6.70 12.98 -4.93
CA PHE A 26 7.73 12.46 -5.84
C PHE A 26 7.35 11.08 -6.38
N LEU A 27 6.98 10.14 -5.50
CA LEU A 27 6.52 8.81 -5.92
C LEU A 27 5.24 8.89 -6.76
N LEU A 28 4.28 9.74 -6.37
CA LEU A 28 3.06 9.94 -7.14
C LEU A 28 3.35 10.50 -8.54
N SER A 29 4.33 11.40 -8.66
CA SER A 29 4.72 12.01 -9.94
C SER A 29 5.38 11.02 -10.92
N TYR A 30 5.92 9.90 -10.42
CA TYR A 30 6.46 8.85 -11.26
C TYR A 30 5.34 8.11 -12.02
N PHE A 31 4.16 8.01 -11.43
CA PHE A 31 3.00 7.43 -12.09
C PHE A 31 2.27 8.49 -12.91
N ASP A 32 2.04 8.22 -14.19
CA ASP A 32 1.22 9.08 -15.02
C ASP A 32 -0.26 8.94 -14.62
N LEU A 33 -0.73 9.95 -13.88
CA LEU A 33 -2.10 10.04 -13.36
C LEU A 33 -3.16 9.91 -14.46
N LYS A 34 -2.85 10.32 -15.70
CA LYS A 34 -3.78 10.16 -16.82
C LYS A 34 -4.07 8.68 -17.07
N TYR A 35 -3.05 7.82 -17.04
CA TYR A 35 -3.26 6.38 -17.24
C TYR A 35 -3.87 5.69 -16.03
N ILE A 36 -3.62 6.18 -14.82
CA ILE A 36 -4.30 5.69 -13.61
C ILE A 36 -5.81 5.98 -13.68
N LEU A 37 -6.18 7.19 -14.12
CA LEU A 37 -7.57 7.64 -14.16
C LEU A 37 -8.31 7.27 -15.46
N LEU A 38 -7.62 6.69 -16.45
CA LEU A 38 -8.26 6.22 -17.67
C LEU A 38 -9.05 4.93 -17.39
N ASP A 39 -10.25 4.77 -17.93
CA ASP A 39 -11.03 3.53 -17.76
C ASP A 39 -10.59 2.45 -18.76
N THR A 40 -9.39 1.91 -18.54
CA THR A 40 -8.80 0.83 -19.33
C THR A 40 -8.30 -0.28 -18.42
N THR A 41 -8.52 -1.52 -18.84
CA THR A 41 -8.08 -2.72 -18.13
C THR A 41 -6.55 -2.70 -17.97
N PRO A 42 -6.03 -2.74 -16.73
CA PRO A 42 -4.60 -2.80 -16.49
C PRO A 42 -4.04 -4.15 -16.96
N THR A 43 -2.87 -4.12 -17.58
CA THR A 43 -2.13 -5.28 -18.10
C THR A 43 -0.67 -5.24 -17.63
N GLY A 44 0.05 -6.34 -17.83
CA GLY A 44 1.46 -6.50 -17.43
C GLY A 44 1.65 -7.60 -16.39
N GLY A 45 2.64 -8.46 -16.60
CA GLY A 45 2.87 -9.64 -15.76
C GLY A 45 1.59 -10.44 -15.51
N ASP A 46 1.28 -10.72 -14.26
CA ASP A 46 0.11 -11.47 -13.79
C ASP A 46 -1.14 -10.59 -13.56
N THR A 47 -1.05 -9.28 -13.78
CA THR A 47 -2.17 -8.32 -13.66
C THR A 47 -3.46 -8.76 -14.35
N PRO A 48 -3.45 -9.39 -15.55
CA PRO A 48 -4.67 -9.93 -16.16
C PRO A 48 -5.43 -10.91 -15.28
N ALA A 49 -4.74 -11.79 -14.53
CA ALA A 49 -5.39 -12.72 -13.61
C ALA A 49 -6.06 -11.96 -12.44
N HIS A 50 -5.43 -10.89 -11.96
CA HIS A 50 -5.94 -10.06 -10.88
C HIS A 50 -7.23 -9.31 -11.25
N ASN A 51 -7.43 -8.95 -12.52
CA ASN A 51 -8.70 -8.38 -12.98
C ASN A 51 -9.87 -9.37 -12.78
N TYR A 52 -9.66 -10.65 -13.05
CA TYR A 52 -10.66 -11.68 -12.80
C TYR A 52 -10.93 -11.84 -11.30
N LEU A 53 -9.88 -11.85 -10.46
CA LEU A 53 -10.02 -11.92 -9.00
C LEU A 53 -10.90 -10.77 -8.48
N LEU A 54 -10.62 -9.53 -8.90
CA LEU A 54 -11.39 -8.36 -8.49
C LEU A 54 -12.84 -8.44 -8.95
N LYS A 55 -13.06 -8.77 -10.23
CA LYS A 55 -14.42 -8.88 -10.78
C LYS A 55 -15.26 -9.89 -10.01
N HIS A 56 -14.71 -11.08 -9.77
CA HIS A 56 -15.45 -12.10 -9.05
C HIS A 56 -15.69 -11.71 -7.58
N LEU A 57 -14.70 -11.11 -6.90
CA LEU A 57 -14.90 -10.62 -5.53
C LEU A 57 -16.04 -9.59 -5.47
N THR A 58 -16.05 -8.66 -6.42
CA THR A 58 -17.08 -7.63 -6.54
C THR A 58 -18.46 -8.27 -6.67
N GLU A 59 -18.59 -9.25 -7.58
CA GLU A 59 -19.83 -9.99 -7.78
C GLU A 59 -20.27 -10.75 -6.51
N THR A 60 -19.39 -11.49 -5.84
CA THR A 60 -19.74 -12.30 -4.66
C THR A 60 -19.96 -11.49 -3.41
N PHE A 61 -19.17 -10.43 -3.21
CA PHE A 61 -19.29 -9.54 -2.08
C PHE A 61 -20.61 -8.77 -2.15
N PHE A 62 -20.98 -8.20 -3.30
CA PHE A 62 -22.22 -7.44 -3.42
C PHE A 62 -23.48 -8.30 -3.54
N SER A 63 -23.39 -9.53 -4.07
CA SER A 63 -24.56 -10.41 -4.16
C SER A 63 -24.84 -11.21 -2.88
N ARG A 64 -23.80 -11.58 -2.12
CA ARG A 64 -23.91 -12.54 -1.00
C ARG A 64 -23.16 -12.12 0.26
N GLY A 65 -22.43 -11.00 0.25
CA GLY A 65 -21.54 -10.62 1.35
C GLY A 65 -20.32 -11.53 1.50
N ALA A 66 -20.01 -12.36 0.50
CA ALA A 66 -18.98 -13.38 0.59
C ALA A 66 -17.65 -12.90 0.00
N ILE A 67 -16.61 -12.87 0.83
CA ILE A 67 -15.22 -12.62 0.41
C ILE A 67 -14.58 -13.90 -0.12
N ILE A 68 -14.71 -15.00 0.62
CA ILE A 68 -14.23 -16.32 0.21
C ILE A 68 -15.32 -16.99 -0.63
N SER A 69 -14.98 -17.43 -1.83
CA SER A 69 -15.93 -18.00 -2.78
C SER A 69 -15.28 -19.01 -3.73
N TRP A 70 -16.11 -19.88 -4.33
CA TRP A 70 -15.64 -20.80 -5.36
C TRP A 70 -15.64 -20.12 -6.73
N ALA A 71 -14.45 -19.90 -7.29
CA ALA A 71 -14.29 -19.35 -8.63
C ALA A 71 -14.31 -20.47 -9.67
N LYS A 72 -15.32 -20.50 -10.54
CA LYS A 72 -15.46 -21.52 -11.61
C LYS A 72 -14.58 -21.25 -12.84
N GLY A 73 -13.94 -20.08 -12.93
CA GLY A 73 -13.23 -19.64 -14.13
C GLY A 73 -11.85 -20.28 -14.36
N TRP A 74 -11.39 -21.14 -13.45
CA TRP A 74 -10.14 -21.90 -13.58
C TRP A 74 -10.41 -23.40 -13.74
N TRP A 75 -9.37 -24.16 -14.11
CA TRP A 75 -9.41 -25.57 -14.53
C TRP A 75 -9.98 -26.49 -13.43
N CYS A 76 -11.31 -26.57 -13.34
CA CYS A 76 -12.12 -27.16 -12.26
C CYS A 76 -12.42 -26.26 -11.06
N GLY A 77 -12.01 -24.99 -11.10
CA GLY A 77 -12.26 -23.96 -10.09
C GLY A 77 -11.35 -24.02 -8.87
N PHE A 78 -11.37 -22.97 -8.05
CA PHE A 78 -10.60 -22.91 -6.81
C PHE A 78 -11.27 -22.04 -5.73
N PRO A 79 -10.92 -22.22 -4.44
CA PRO A 79 -11.46 -21.41 -3.36
C PRO A 79 -10.72 -20.07 -3.28
N MET A 80 -11.32 -19.06 -3.88
CA MET A 80 -10.70 -17.75 -4.00
C MET A 80 -10.68 -16.99 -2.69
N TYR A 81 -9.59 -16.25 -2.46
CA TYR A 81 -9.29 -15.52 -1.23
C TYR A 81 -9.18 -16.38 0.04
N GLN A 82 -9.19 -17.71 -0.07
CA GLN A 82 -8.88 -18.60 1.05
C GLN A 82 -7.38 -18.54 1.42
N TYR A 83 -6.51 -18.46 0.40
CA TYR A 83 -5.04 -18.49 0.57
C TYR A 83 -4.35 -17.20 0.11
N TYR A 84 -5.12 -16.20 -0.34
CA TYR A 84 -4.61 -14.92 -0.82
C TYR A 84 -5.05 -13.80 0.09
N PHE A 85 -4.15 -12.84 0.34
CA PHE A 85 -4.47 -11.64 1.10
C PHE A 85 -5.53 -10.80 0.36
N PHE A 86 -6.77 -10.83 0.86
CA PHE A 86 -7.93 -10.29 0.17
C PHE A 86 -8.10 -8.77 0.30
N LEU A 87 -7.48 -8.16 1.31
CA LEU A 87 -7.75 -6.78 1.71
C LEU A 87 -7.57 -5.75 0.57
N PRO A 88 -6.54 -5.85 -0.30
CA PRO A 88 -6.40 -4.98 -1.47
C PRO A 88 -7.59 -5.08 -2.41
N TYR A 89 -8.01 -6.30 -2.76
CA TYR A 89 -9.12 -6.53 -3.66
C TYR A 89 -10.46 -6.10 -3.05
N TRP A 90 -10.62 -6.31 -1.74
CA TRP A 90 -11.79 -5.82 -1.03
C TRP A 90 -11.85 -4.29 -1.05
N ALA A 91 -10.73 -3.61 -0.82
CA ALA A 91 -10.64 -2.15 -0.94
C ALA A 91 -10.94 -1.67 -2.38
N MET A 92 -10.43 -2.37 -3.39
CA MET A 92 -10.75 -2.11 -4.81
C MET A 92 -12.24 -2.28 -5.10
N ALA A 93 -12.87 -3.34 -4.58
CA ALA A 93 -14.28 -3.64 -4.77
C ALA A 93 -15.17 -2.57 -4.11
N VAL A 94 -14.86 -2.18 -2.87
CA VAL A 94 -15.57 -1.09 -2.17
C VAL A 94 -15.40 0.24 -2.91
N LEU A 95 -14.18 0.56 -3.35
CA LEU A 95 -13.92 1.79 -4.11
C LEU A 95 -14.63 1.79 -5.47
N SER A 96 -14.82 0.61 -6.09
CA SER A 96 -15.54 0.47 -7.37
C SER A 96 -17.02 0.84 -7.30
N PHE A 97 -17.57 1.01 -6.09
CA PHE A 97 -18.92 1.57 -5.90
C PHE A 97 -19.01 3.04 -6.32
N PHE A 98 -17.90 3.80 -6.21
CA PHE A 98 -17.87 5.24 -6.46
C PHE A 98 -17.22 5.60 -7.80
N ILE A 99 -16.35 4.75 -8.33
CA ILE A 99 -15.57 4.98 -9.55
C ILE A 99 -15.47 3.71 -10.39
N PRO A 100 -15.16 3.80 -11.70
CA PRO A 100 -14.96 2.62 -12.54
C PRO A 100 -13.96 1.61 -11.96
N ILE A 101 -14.28 0.32 -12.08
CA ILE A 101 -13.52 -0.80 -11.49
C ILE A 101 -12.05 -0.84 -11.93
N ASN A 102 -11.76 -0.44 -13.16
CA ASN A 102 -10.38 -0.38 -13.66
C ASN A 102 -9.57 0.75 -12.98
N ILE A 103 -10.22 1.87 -12.68
CA ILE A 103 -9.60 2.98 -11.97
C ILE A 103 -9.40 2.60 -10.51
N SER A 104 -10.40 1.96 -9.87
CA SER A 104 -10.24 1.49 -8.49
C SER A 104 -9.11 0.47 -8.34
N PHE A 105 -8.97 -0.45 -9.30
CA PHE A 105 -7.85 -1.38 -9.38
C PHE A 105 -6.51 -0.62 -9.39
N LYS A 106 -6.34 0.33 -10.31
CA LYS A 106 -5.07 1.05 -10.50
C LYS A 106 -4.71 1.98 -9.34
N ILE A 107 -5.70 2.60 -8.70
CA ILE A 107 -5.47 3.44 -7.52
C ILE A 107 -4.98 2.57 -6.36
N VAL A 108 -5.68 1.47 -6.07
CA VAL A 108 -5.33 0.62 -4.92
C VAL A 108 -4.01 -0.11 -5.16
N SER A 109 -3.72 -0.53 -6.40
CA SER A 109 -2.52 -1.30 -6.70
C SER A 109 -1.22 -0.58 -6.36
N ILE A 110 -1.19 0.76 -6.46
CA ILE A 110 0.01 1.56 -6.18
C ILE A 110 0.12 2.01 -4.71
N LEU A 111 -0.91 1.79 -3.87
CA LEU A 111 -0.89 2.31 -2.48
C LEU A 111 0.24 1.73 -1.65
N GLY A 112 0.61 0.46 -1.88
CA GLY A 112 1.75 -0.16 -1.20
C GLY A 112 3.04 0.64 -1.39
N VAL A 113 3.34 0.98 -2.66
CA VAL A 113 4.49 1.81 -3.04
C VAL A 113 4.42 3.21 -2.40
N LEU A 114 3.27 3.88 -2.52
CA LEU A 114 3.12 5.27 -2.06
C LEU A 114 3.23 5.40 -0.54
N PHE A 115 2.69 4.44 0.22
CA PHE A 115 2.62 4.50 1.67
C PHE A 115 3.76 3.80 2.41
N LEU A 116 4.60 3.01 1.72
CA LEU A 116 5.73 2.34 2.36
C LEU A 116 6.71 3.30 3.07
N PRO A 117 7.14 4.43 2.48
CA PRO A 117 8.01 5.38 3.18
C PRO A 117 7.37 5.92 4.47
N LEU A 118 6.06 6.18 4.43
CA LEU A 118 5.31 6.65 5.60
C LEU A 118 5.21 5.57 6.69
N ALA A 119 5.02 4.31 6.29
CA ALA A 119 5.01 3.18 7.22
C ALA A 119 6.37 3.01 7.92
N VAL A 120 7.48 3.12 7.18
CA VAL A 120 8.83 3.06 7.75
C VAL A 120 9.06 4.21 8.74
N TYR A 121 8.62 5.43 8.42
CA TYR A 121 8.69 6.56 9.33
C TYR A 121 8.04 6.23 10.68
N PHE A 122 6.77 5.81 10.66
CA PHE A 122 6.01 5.54 11.87
C PHE A 122 6.57 4.33 12.63
N SER A 123 6.98 3.28 11.92
CA SER A 123 7.60 2.12 12.54
C SER A 123 8.84 2.49 13.35
N LEU A 124 9.77 3.23 12.76
CA LEU A 124 10.99 3.70 13.45
C LEU A 124 10.68 4.70 14.58
N LYS A 125 9.64 5.52 14.43
CA LYS A 125 9.17 6.41 15.50
C LYS A 125 8.60 5.63 16.68
N TRP A 126 7.83 4.56 16.43
CA TRP A 126 7.31 3.68 17.48
C TRP A 126 8.43 2.92 18.18
N MET A 127 9.49 2.55 17.45
CA MET A 127 10.74 2.01 18.01
C MET A 127 11.59 3.05 18.76
N ARG A 128 11.12 4.31 18.90
CA ARG A 128 11.79 5.40 19.64
C ARG A 128 13.18 5.78 19.12
N PHE A 129 13.48 5.50 17.85
CA PHE A 129 14.70 6.01 17.24
C PHE A 129 14.73 7.55 17.27
N ALA A 130 15.89 8.10 17.64
CA ALA A 130 16.11 9.53 17.66
C ALA A 130 16.06 10.14 16.25
N GLY A 131 15.61 11.39 16.14
CA GLY A 131 15.77 12.13 14.88
C GLY A 131 17.26 12.29 14.55
N PRO A 132 17.69 12.13 13.27
CA PRO A 132 16.88 12.10 12.04
C PRO A 132 16.55 10.68 11.51
N ILE A 133 16.80 9.62 12.28
CA ILE A 133 16.77 8.22 11.78
C ILE A 133 15.44 7.84 11.10
N PRO A 134 14.23 8.14 11.64
CA PRO A 134 12.99 7.79 10.96
C PRO A 134 12.82 8.42 9.57
N LEU A 135 13.30 9.66 9.39
CA LEU A 135 13.27 10.33 8.09
C LEU A 135 14.26 9.70 7.12
N LEU A 136 15.47 9.38 7.58
CA LEU A 136 16.46 8.67 6.76
C LEU A 136 15.93 7.31 6.30
N GLY A 137 15.26 6.56 7.18
CA GLY A 137 14.61 5.30 6.81
C GLY A 137 13.52 5.50 5.75
N SER A 138 12.74 6.57 5.84
CA SER A 138 11.71 6.90 4.83
C SER A 138 12.34 7.23 3.48
N ILE A 139 13.41 8.03 3.48
CA ILE A 139 14.16 8.40 2.27
C ILE A 139 14.82 7.16 1.65
N ALA A 140 15.35 6.25 2.46
CA ALA A 140 15.97 5.01 2.01
C ALA A 140 15.00 4.07 1.28
N MET A 141 13.68 4.25 1.44
CA MET A 141 12.69 3.51 0.64
C MET A 141 12.68 3.94 -0.82
N LEU A 142 13.14 5.15 -1.16
CA LEU A 142 13.21 5.59 -2.56
C LEU A 142 14.11 4.66 -3.40
N PRO A 143 15.42 4.53 -3.15
CA PRO A 143 16.26 3.63 -3.95
C PRO A 143 15.78 2.18 -3.92
N PHE A 144 15.22 1.71 -2.79
CA PHE A 144 14.64 0.38 -2.67
C PHE A 144 13.45 0.15 -3.61
N LEU A 145 12.53 1.12 -3.70
CA LEU A 145 11.35 1.06 -4.57
C LEU A 145 11.72 1.11 -6.06
N PHE A 146 12.85 1.72 -6.41
CA PHE A 146 13.36 1.85 -7.78
C PHE A 146 14.34 0.74 -8.20
N VAL A 147 14.55 -0.30 -7.39
CA VAL A 147 15.35 -1.47 -7.80
C VAL A 147 14.65 -2.19 -8.94
N ASP A 148 15.25 -2.21 -10.12
CA ASP A 148 14.75 -2.85 -11.35
C ASP A 148 15.30 -4.27 -11.58
N ALA A 149 16.31 -4.68 -10.79
CA ALA A 149 16.95 -5.99 -10.89
C ALA A 149 15.99 -7.19 -10.68
N HIS A 150 14.84 -6.97 -10.01
CA HIS A 150 13.88 -8.02 -9.69
C HIS A 150 12.44 -7.55 -9.85
N THR A 151 11.66 -8.33 -10.60
CA THR A 151 10.22 -8.10 -10.85
C THR A 151 9.31 -9.03 -10.04
N MET A 152 9.88 -9.88 -9.18
CA MET A 152 9.17 -10.90 -8.40
C MET A 152 9.34 -10.75 -6.88
N TRP A 153 9.94 -9.65 -6.39
CA TRP A 153 10.12 -9.42 -4.95
C TRP A 153 8.88 -8.83 -4.28
N GLY A 154 8.04 -8.19 -5.09
CA GLY A 154 6.70 -7.75 -4.76
C GLY A 154 6.56 -6.49 -3.91
N VAL A 155 7.65 -5.80 -3.59
CA VAL A 155 7.59 -4.51 -2.87
C VAL A 155 8.04 -3.32 -3.71
N ASN A 156 8.95 -3.53 -4.67
CA ASN A 156 9.38 -2.47 -5.57
C ASN A 156 8.31 -2.12 -6.62
N ILE A 157 8.50 -1.00 -7.32
CA ILE A 157 7.54 -0.49 -8.30
C ILE A 157 7.32 -1.50 -9.43
N TYR A 158 8.40 -2.06 -9.97
CA TYR A 158 8.35 -3.00 -11.10
C TYR A 158 7.57 -4.28 -10.77
N SER A 159 7.78 -4.86 -9.59
CA SER A 159 7.05 -6.04 -9.14
C SER A 159 5.58 -5.72 -8.88
N THR A 160 5.29 -4.56 -8.26
CA THR A 160 3.91 -4.13 -8.00
C THR A 160 3.12 -4.01 -9.31
N LEU A 161 3.73 -3.43 -10.35
CA LEU A 161 3.13 -3.31 -11.68
C LEU A 161 3.07 -4.65 -12.45
N ALA A 162 3.84 -5.65 -12.03
CA ALA A 162 3.79 -7.01 -12.59
C ALA A 162 2.73 -7.90 -11.93
N GLY A 163 2.01 -7.44 -10.91
CA GLY A 163 0.91 -8.18 -10.27
C GLY A 163 1.10 -8.45 -8.77
N GLU A 164 2.26 -8.12 -8.19
CA GLU A 164 2.55 -8.36 -6.76
C GLU A 164 1.86 -7.35 -5.81
N ILE A 165 0.61 -7.00 -6.09
CA ILE A 165 -0.18 -5.97 -5.41
C ILE A 165 -0.40 -6.33 -3.93
N SER A 166 -0.73 -7.60 -3.68
CA SER A 166 -1.00 -8.09 -2.34
C SER A 166 0.23 -8.04 -1.46
N ASN A 167 1.38 -8.39 -2.01
CA ASN A 167 2.66 -8.36 -1.31
C ASN A 167 3.05 -6.91 -0.98
N SER A 168 2.95 -6.01 -1.98
CA SER A 168 3.27 -4.58 -1.82
C SER A 168 2.50 -3.92 -0.67
N ILE A 169 1.19 -4.14 -0.60
CA ILE A 169 0.35 -3.59 0.49
C ILE A 169 0.60 -4.32 1.82
N SER A 170 0.79 -5.65 1.79
CA SER A 170 1.11 -6.42 3.00
C SER A 170 2.39 -5.92 3.66
N PHE A 171 3.38 -5.53 2.87
CA PHE A 171 4.66 -5.05 3.38
C PHE A 171 4.53 -3.73 4.16
N VAL A 172 3.60 -2.85 3.77
CA VAL A 172 3.26 -1.64 4.53
C VAL A 172 2.76 -2.01 5.93
N PHE A 173 1.80 -2.93 6.02
CA PHE A 173 1.27 -3.41 7.30
C PHE A 173 2.33 -4.15 8.13
N PHE A 174 3.16 -4.96 7.48
CA PHE A 174 4.25 -5.68 8.12
C PHE A 174 5.23 -4.72 8.80
N VAL A 175 5.68 -3.66 8.11
CA VAL A 175 6.61 -2.68 8.68
C VAL A 175 5.98 -1.93 9.85
N LEU A 176 4.71 -1.52 9.73
CA LEU A 176 3.98 -0.90 10.84
C LEU A 176 3.86 -1.84 12.04
N PHE A 177 3.51 -3.10 11.78
CA PHE A 177 3.40 -4.14 12.79
C PHE A 177 4.72 -4.30 13.56
N LEU A 178 5.88 -4.34 12.88
CA LEU A 178 7.19 -4.43 13.55
C LEU A 178 7.41 -3.30 14.56
N GLY A 179 7.08 -2.05 14.17
CA GLY A 179 7.24 -0.90 15.05
C GLY A 179 6.28 -0.91 16.24
N SER A 180 5.02 -1.30 16.00
CA SER A 180 4.04 -1.46 17.07
C SER A 180 4.47 -2.57 18.03
N PHE A 181 4.88 -3.72 17.49
CA PHE A 181 5.30 -4.90 18.24
C PHE A 181 6.52 -4.60 19.11
N TYR A 182 7.55 -3.94 18.59
CA TYR A 182 8.71 -3.54 19.38
C TYR A 182 8.33 -2.69 20.60
N GLN A 183 7.50 -1.67 20.38
CA GLN A 183 7.09 -0.78 21.47
C GLN A 183 6.20 -1.49 22.51
N ASP A 184 5.43 -2.47 22.06
CA ASP A 184 4.54 -3.29 22.89
C ASP A 184 5.35 -4.29 23.73
N MET A 185 6.43 -4.86 23.18
CA MET A 185 7.42 -5.65 23.92
C MET A 185 8.10 -4.83 25.02
N GLU A 186 8.57 -3.61 24.74
CA GLU A 186 9.19 -2.75 25.75
C GLU A 186 8.25 -2.43 26.93
N LYS A 187 6.95 -2.35 26.66
CA LYS A 187 5.92 -1.99 27.64
C LYS A 187 5.27 -3.21 28.31
N ALA A 188 5.61 -4.43 27.87
CA ALA A 188 4.92 -5.66 28.26
C ALA A 188 3.38 -5.55 28.12
N GLN A 189 2.92 -4.99 27.01
CA GLN A 189 1.50 -4.79 26.70
C GLN A 189 1.20 -5.19 25.25
N PHE A 190 -0.05 -5.51 24.93
CA PHE A 190 -0.50 -5.76 23.55
C PHE A 190 -1.55 -4.73 23.15
N ARG A 191 -1.20 -3.77 22.30
CA ARG A 191 -2.10 -2.69 21.87
C ARG A 191 -2.36 -2.66 20.36
N LEU A 192 -1.42 -3.12 19.51
CA LEU A 192 -1.53 -3.06 18.04
C LEU A 192 -1.98 -1.67 17.53
N ARG A 193 -1.02 -0.77 17.32
CA ARG A 193 -1.26 0.61 16.86
C ARG A 193 -1.52 0.73 15.37
#